data_AF-A0A832S9B2-F1
#
_entry.id   AF-A0A832S9B2-F1
#
_cell.length_a   1.000
_cell.length_b   1.000
_cell.length_c   1.000
_cell.angle_alpha   90.00
_cell.angle_beta   90.00
_cell.angle_gamma   90.00
#
_symmetry.space_group_name_H-M   'P 1'
#
loop_
_entity.id
_entity.type
_entity.pdbx_description
1 polymer ?
#
loop_
_entity_poly.entity_id
_entity_poly.type
_entity_poly.pdbx_seq_one_letter_code
_entity_poly.pdbx_strand_id
1 'polypeptide(L)' 'MVEAKYIGLIVLAVFSGSMLVYTWLSLYNRFDPSVMFYAALLILSFSLMLVRGKTSTTN' A
#
# COMPACT_ATOMS: atom_id res chain seq x y z
N MET A 1 -3.44 19.61 3.29
CA MET A 1 -3.74 19.18 1.90
C MET A 1 -2.72 18.12 1.53
N VAL A 2 -3.13 16.95 1.04
CA VAL A 2 -2.18 15.90 0.63
C VAL A 2 -1.55 16.32 -0.68
N GLU A 3 -0.24 16.52 -0.69
CA GLU A 3 0.50 16.94 -1.88
C GLU A 3 0.45 15.85 -2.96
N ALA A 4 0.33 16.24 -4.23
CA ALA A 4 0.21 15.30 -5.36
C ALA A 4 1.36 14.27 -5.42
N LYS A 5 2.55 14.67 -4.95
CA LYS A 5 3.72 13.79 -4.78
C LYS A 5 3.43 12.59 -3.87
N TYR A 6 2.73 12.80 -2.75
CA TYR A 6 2.41 11.71 -1.82
C TYR A 6 1.37 10.77 -2.40
N ILE A 7 0.40 11.29 -3.17
CA ILE A 7 -0.59 10.46 -3.86
C ILE A 7 0.09 9.49 -4.83
N GLY A 8 1.05 9.99 -5.63
CA GLY A 8 1.83 9.13 -6.53
C GLY A 8 2.60 8.03 -5.80
N LEU A 9 3.23 8.37 -4.67
CA LEU A 9 3.95 7.39 -3.84
C LEU A 9 3.02 6.36 -3.19
N ILE A 10 1.82 6.77 -2.74
CA ILE A 10 0.82 5.87 -2.19
C ILE A 10 0.36 4.86 -3.24
N VAL A 11 0.02 5.32 -4.46
CA VAL A 11 -0.39 4.44 -5.56
C VAL A 11 0.72 3.45 -5.91
N LEU A 12 1.96 3.93 -6.02
CA LEU A 12 3.12 3.07 -6.28
C LEU A 12 3.33 2.01 -5.19
N ALA A 13 3.19 2.39 -3.91
CA ALA A 13 3.32 1.48 -2.79
C ALA A 13 2.24 0.39 -2.80
N VAL A 14 0.97 0.79 -2.98
CA VAL A 14 -0.17 -0.14 -3.05
C VAL A 14 -0.01 -1.12 -4.21
N PHE A 15 0.37 -0.62 -5.39
CA PHE A 15 0.58 -1.46 -6.57
C PHE A 15 1.73 -2.45 -6.37
N SER A 16 2.90 -1.96 -5.91
CA SER A 16 4.09 -2.79 -5.69
C SER A 16 3.84 -3.88 -4.65
N GLY A 17 3.27 -3.53 -3.49
CA GLY A 17 3.00 -4.52 -2.45
C GLY A 17 1.91 -5.52 -2.84
N SER A 18 0.91 -5.11 -3.62
CA SER A 18 -0.08 -6.04 -4.17
C SER A 18 0.56 -7.05 -5.13
N MET A 19 1.45 -6.60 -6.01
CA MET A 19 2.18 -7.48 -6.94
C MET A 19 3.16 -8.42 -6.22
N LEU A 20 3.76 -7.98 -5.12
CA LEU A 20 4.59 -8.83 -4.28
C LEU A 20 3.75 -9.96 -3.67
N VAL A 21 2.59 -9.63 -3.09
CA VAL A 21 1.67 -10.62 -2.49
C VAL A 21 1.12 -11.58 -3.55
N TYR A 22 0.78 -11.07 -4.74
CA TYR A 22 0.42 -11.90 -5.90
C TYR A 22 1.50 -12.95 -6.19
N THR A 23 2.74 -12.49 -6.35
CA THR A 23 3.87 -13.36 -6.70
C THR A 23 4.12 -14.38 -5.59
N TRP A 24 4.00 -13.95 -4.34
CA TRP A 24 4.19 -14.82 -3.18
C TRP A 24 3.12 -15.91 -3.10
N LEU A 25 1.83 -15.57 -3.26
CA LEU A 25 0.74 -16.55 -3.31
C LEU A 25 0.87 -17.50 -4.51
N SER A 26 1.33 -16.97 -5.65
CA SER A 26 1.56 -17.75 -6.87
C SER A 26 2.67 -18.79 -6.69
N LEU A 27 3.73 -18.49 -5.93
CA LEU A 27 4.81 -19.45 -5.64
C LEU A 27 4.31 -20.69 -4.89
N TYR A 28 3.27 -20.52 -4.06
CA TYR A 28 2.66 -21.62 -3.29
C TYR A 28 1.40 -22.19 -3.93
N ASN A 29 1.02 -21.73 -5.13
CA ASN A 29 -0.24 -22.08 -5.80
C ASN A 29 -1.49 -21.87 -4.90
N ARG A 30 -1.44 -20.88 -4.00
CA ARG A 30 -2.51 -20.53 -3.05
C ARG A 30 -3.10 -19.19 -3.40
N PHE A 31 -3.47 -19.00 -4.66
CA PHE A 31 -4.02 -17.73 -5.10
C PHE A 31 -5.38 -17.47 -4.44
N ASP A 32 -5.42 -16.49 -3.54
CA ASP A 32 -6.64 -16.01 -2.90
C ASP A 32 -6.78 -14.49 -3.12
N PRO A 33 -7.77 -14.05 -3.93
CA PRO A 33 -8.02 -12.64 -4.20
C PRO A 33 -8.31 -11.81 -2.95
N SER A 34 -8.88 -12.42 -1.91
CA SER A 34 -9.23 -11.75 -0.66
C SER A 34 -7.97 -11.32 0.09
N VAL A 35 -6.96 -12.18 0.12
CA VAL A 35 -5.66 -11.89 0.75
C VAL A 35 -4.97 -10.73 0.05
N MET A 36 -5.00 -10.69 -1.28
CA MET A 36 -4.47 -9.57 -2.05
C MET A 36 -5.21 -8.26 -1.76
N PHE A 37 -6.55 -8.30 -1.69
CA PHE A 37 -7.36 -7.13 -1.37
C PHE A 37 -7.05 -6.57 0.02
N TYR A 38 -6.98 -7.44 1.04
CA TYR A 38 -6.62 -7.02 2.39
C TYR A 38 -5.20 -6.47 2.47
N ALA A 39 -4.24 -7.07 1.75
CA ALA A 39 -2.88 -6.53 1.68
C ALA A 39 -2.85 -5.13 1.05
N ALA A 40 -3.59 -4.90 -0.04
CA ALA A 40 -3.68 -3.58 -0.68
C ALA A 40 -4.25 -2.52 0.28
N LEU A 41 -5.33 -2.85 1.02
CA LEU A 41 -5.91 -1.97 2.04
C LEU A 41 -4.94 -1.68 3.18
N LEU A 42 -4.17 -2.67 3.61
CA LEU A 42 -3.17 -2.52 4.67
C LEU A 42 -2.05 -1.56 4.23
N ILE A 43 -1.52 -1.73 3.02
CA ILE A 43 -0.49 -0.87 2.46
C ILE A 43 -1.00 0.56 2.30
N LEU A 44 -2.23 0.73 1.82
CA LEU A 44 -2.88 2.04 1.73
C LEU A 44 -2.98 2.70 3.12
N SER A 45 -3.41 1.94 4.13
CA SER A 45 -3.57 2.41 5.50
C SER A 45 -2.23 2.88 6.10
N PHE A 46 -1.17 2.09 5.95
CA PHE A 46 0.17 2.48 6.37
C PHE A 46 0.68 3.71 5.62
N SER A 47 0.45 3.78 4.32
CA SER A 47 0.90 4.91 3.51
C SER A 47 0.22 6.21 3.94
N LEU A 48 -1.08 6.17 4.22
CA LEU A 48 -1.83 7.32 4.76
C LEU A 48 -1.36 7.70 6.16
N MET A 49 -1.09 6.72 7.02
CA MET A 49 -0.55 6.96 8.36
C MET A 49 0.82 7.66 8.30
N LEU A 50 1.71 7.22 7.42
CA LEU A 50 3.04 7.82 7.22
C LEU A 50 2.95 9.26 6.70
N VAL A 51 2.07 9.51 5.73
CA VAL A 51 1.84 10.86 5.21
C VAL A 51 1.29 11.78 6.30
N ARG A 52 0.30 11.31 7.08
CA ARG A 52 -0.27 12.06 8.19
C ARG A 52 0.76 12.34 9.29
N GLY A 53 1.56 11.35 9.66
CA GLY A 53 2.66 11.51 10.63
C GLY A 53 3.65 12.59 10.19
N LYS A 54 4.07 12.58 8.92
CA LYS A 54 4.99 13.59 8.37
C LYS A 54 4.38 15.00 8.37
N THR A 55 3.10 15.15 8.05
CA THR A 55 2.40 16.45 8.13
C THR A 55 2.22 16.96 9.56
N SER A 56 2.16 16.08 10.56
CA SER A 56 2.01 16.47 11.97
C SER A 56 3.29 17.02 12.59
N THR A 57 4.47 16.65 12.08
CA THR A 57 5.77 17.15 12.57
C THR A 57 6.17 18.48 11.93
N THR A 58 5.47 18.90 10.89
CA THR A 58 5.80 20.11 10.10
C THR A 58 4.92 21.32 10.46
N ASN A 59 4.06 21.20 11.49
CA ASN A 59 3.35 22.34 12.09
C ASN A 59 3.96 22.68 13.45
#